data_AF-A0A934VXM7-F1
#
_entry.id   AF-A0A934VXM7-F1
#
_cell.length_a   1.000
_cell.length_b   1.000
_cell.length_c   1.000
_cell.angle_alpha   90.00
_cell.angle_beta   90.00
_cell.angle_gamma   90.00
#
_symmetry.space_group_name_H-M   'P 1'
#
loop_
_entity.id
_entity.type
_entity.pdbx_description
1 polymer ?
#
loop_
_entity_poly.entity_id
_entity_poly.type
_entity_poly.pdbx_seq_one_letter_code
_entity_poly.pdbx_strand_id
1 'polypeptide(L)'
;MNIDDAYTKRTPLTTIDYGARITWDSFFQPILSSKDPDIATVDSIGNVTRVSDGTARILAVTGPNAQQLSIPVARVPDQTSDEFISWVSGSLAAEASLQIDVRISGKDPESSKAVYSSQNHATGEYTRSLNCWLTMILTGVSPWNSTFAGDMGYTAITPRHIITANHFPQLSIFSLRFVTADNVVVTRTCISSIQIGTSDIRIYILDEDLPETISPVKIAPGNLNSLIPTTRSGKGIIPVLAFNQDEDALILGMYKTSDTSFSYNKNAGSDSRNEFAKSIIPGDSGNPVFLIINNEPALISTFHTTASGPLIPAYISEINNAIATLDAGQGISTGYSVTVADFTSFPVYS
;
A
#
# COMPACT_ATOMS: atom_id res chain seq x y z
N MET A 1 6.65 -14.55 25.91
CA MET A 1 5.59 -15.46 25.39
C MET A 1 5.39 -15.01 23.96
N ASN A 2 5.81 -15.81 22.97
CA ASN A 2 5.54 -15.47 21.57
C ASN A 2 4.02 -15.54 21.41
N ILE A 3 3.38 -14.37 21.37
CA ILE A 3 1.97 -14.29 20.99
C ILE A 3 1.99 -14.56 19.50
N ASP A 4 1.66 -15.78 19.09
CA ASP A 4 1.51 -16.10 17.68
C ASP A 4 0.19 -15.44 17.23
N ASP A 5 0.29 -14.37 16.45
CA ASP A 5 -0.83 -13.48 16.08
C ASP A 5 -1.56 -13.87 14.81
N ALA A 6 -1.12 -14.97 14.21
CA ALA A 6 -1.76 -15.60 13.08
C ALA A 6 -1.94 -17.07 13.41
N TYR A 7 -3.15 -17.58 13.19
CA TYR A 7 -3.36 -19.00 13.09
C TYR A 7 -2.74 -19.46 11.77
N THR A 8 -1.71 -20.29 11.86
CA THR A 8 -1.15 -20.96 10.69
C THR A 8 -1.47 -22.44 10.74
N LYS A 9 -1.90 -22.99 9.61
CA LYS A 9 -2.02 -24.44 9.44
C LYS A 9 -0.69 -24.94 8.92
N ARG A 10 0.00 -25.74 9.71
CA ARG A 10 1.14 -26.49 9.19
C ARG A 10 0.62 -27.61 8.29
N THR A 11 0.62 -27.39 6.99
CA THR A 11 0.22 -28.40 6.00
C THR A 11 1.45 -29.22 5.62
N PRO A 12 1.45 -30.55 5.84
CA PRO A 12 2.47 -31.43 5.28
C PRO A 12 2.36 -31.38 3.76
N LEU A 13 3.39 -30.86 3.11
CA LEU A 13 3.56 -31.04 1.68
C LEU A 13 4.07 -32.46 1.50
N THR A 14 3.24 -33.32 0.91
CA THR A 14 3.57 -34.74 0.75
C THR A 14 4.82 -34.95 -0.10
N THR A 15 5.22 -33.97 -0.91
CA THR A 15 6.44 -33.97 -1.74
C THR A 15 6.68 -32.56 -2.31
N ILE A 16 7.89 -32.00 -2.17
CA ILE A 16 8.37 -30.91 -3.06
C ILE A 16 9.48 -31.49 -3.93
N ASP A 17 9.33 -31.38 -5.24
CA ASP A 17 10.43 -31.58 -6.18
C ASP A 17 11.18 -30.23 -6.29
N TYR A 18 12.42 -30.15 -5.82
CA TYR A 18 13.25 -28.96 -6.03
C TYR A 18 13.55 -28.83 -7.53
N GLY A 19 12.86 -27.92 -8.21
CA GLY A 19 13.15 -27.50 -9.57
C GLY A 19 13.91 -26.17 -9.59
N ALA A 20 14.84 -26.02 -10.52
CA ALA A 20 15.44 -24.72 -10.83
C ALA A 20 14.69 -24.11 -12.04
N ARG A 21 14.56 -22.79 -12.07
CA ARG A 21 14.18 -22.08 -13.29
C ARG A 21 15.43 -21.50 -13.93
N ILE A 22 15.73 -21.92 -15.16
CA ILE A 22 16.79 -21.32 -15.95
C ILE A 22 16.27 -19.99 -16.47
N THR A 23 17.00 -18.91 -16.22
CA THR A 23 16.68 -17.58 -16.73
C THR A 23 17.70 -17.15 -17.78
N TRP A 24 17.27 -16.30 -18.69
CA TRP A 24 18.08 -15.73 -19.77
C TRP A 24 17.64 -14.30 -20.04
N ASP A 25 18.50 -13.53 -20.69
CA ASP A 25 18.13 -12.22 -21.21
C ASP A 25 17.11 -12.37 -22.34
N SER A 26 16.05 -11.58 -22.30
CA SER A 26 14.95 -11.53 -23.28
C SER A 26 15.38 -11.46 -24.75
N PHE A 27 16.56 -10.92 -25.06
CA PHE A 27 17.10 -10.86 -26.43
C PHE A 27 17.64 -12.21 -26.96
N PHE A 28 17.76 -13.23 -26.09
CA PHE A 28 18.24 -14.56 -26.44
C PHE A 28 17.20 -15.61 -26.04
N GLN A 29 16.65 -16.34 -27.00
CA GLN A 29 15.70 -17.44 -26.75
C GLN A 29 16.45 -18.77 -26.94
N PRO A 30 17.07 -19.34 -25.88
CA PRO A 30 17.80 -20.58 -26.01
C PRO A 30 16.84 -21.76 -26.27
N ILE A 31 17.27 -22.68 -27.11
CA ILE A 31 16.64 -24.00 -27.20
C ILE A 31 17.18 -24.83 -26.03
N LEU A 32 16.29 -25.25 -25.14
CA LEU A 32 16.61 -26.03 -23.96
C LEU A 32 16.39 -27.52 -24.20
N SER A 33 17.32 -28.34 -23.72
CA SER A 33 17.15 -29.79 -23.69
C SER A 33 17.82 -30.39 -22.47
N SER A 34 17.17 -31.38 -21.85
CA SER A 34 17.83 -32.20 -20.83
C SER A 34 18.73 -33.25 -21.50
N LYS A 35 19.95 -33.39 -21.01
CA LYS A 35 20.86 -34.49 -21.38
C LYS A 35 20.69 -35.70 -20.47
N ASP A 36 19.99 -35.55 -19.36
CA ASP A 36 19.67 -36.59 -18.39
C ASP A 36 18.15 -36.62 -18.14
N PRO A 37 17.32 -36.93 -19.16
CA PRO A 37 15.86 -36.86 -19.06
C PRO A 37 15.26 -37.80 -18.01
N ASP A 38 15.97 -38.89 -17.67
CA ASP A 38 15.57 -39.82 -16.62
C ASP A 38 15.76 -39.22 -15.21
N ILE A 39 16.54 -38.14 -15.07
CA ILE A 39 16.76 -37.41 -13.82
C ILE A 39 15.89 -36.14 -13.77
N ALA A 40 15.86 -35.34 -14.84
CA ALA A 40 14.98 -34.17 -14.95
C ALA A 40 14.67 -33.81 -16.40
N THR A 41 13.50 -33.23 -16.64
CA THR A 41 13.11 -32.62 -17.92
C THR A 41 13.16 -31.09 -17.83
N VAL A 42 13.16 -30.40 -18.97
CA VAL A 42 13.11 -28.93 -19.04
C VAL A 42 12.13 -28.51 -20.13
N ASP A 43 11.29 -27.52 -19.84
CA ASP A 43 10.35 -26.96 -20.82
C ASP A 43 10.95 -25.76 -21.58
N SER A 44 10.20 -25.24 -22.57
CA SER A 44 10.66 -24.13 -23.41
C SER A 44 10.73 -22.78 -22.70
N ILE A 45 10.24 -22.66 -21.46
CA ILE A 45 10.26 -21.42 -20.66
C ILE A 45 11.20 -21.54 -19.44
N GLY A 46 11.99 -22.60 -19.38
CA GLY A 46 13.11 -22.77 -18.45
C GLY A 46 12.76 -23.50 -17.17
N ASN A 47 11.57 -24.07 -17.02
CA ASN A 47 11.23 -24.84 -15.82
C ASN A 47 11.84 -26.22 -15.90
N VAL A 48 12.68 -26.57 -14.91
CA VAL A 48 13.25 -27.91 -14.75
C VAL A 48 12.34 -28.74 -13.85
N THR A 49 11.82 -29.84 -14.38
CA THR A 49 10.93 -30.76 -13.66
C THR A 49 11.67 -32.04 -13.31
N ARG A 50 11.66 -32.43 -12.04
CA ARG A 50 12.31 -33.66 -11.57
C ARG A 50 11.61 -34.92 -12.10
N VAL A 51 12.40 -35.92 -12.47
CA VAL A 51 11.96 -37.29 -12.73
C VAL A 51 12.48 -38.24 -11.65
N SER A 52 13.76 -38.13 -11.28
CA SER A 52 14.37 -38.84 -10.16
C SER A 52 15.33 -37.95 -9.35
N ASP A 53 15.77 -38.40 -8.18
CA ASP A 53 16.80 -37.67 -7.42
C ASP A 53 18.15 -37.78 -8.13
N GLY A 54 18.89 -36.67 -8.18
CA GLY A 54 20.21 -36.63 -8.78
C GLY A 54 20.57 -35.24 -9.30
N THR A 55 21.55 -35.19 -10.18
CA THR A 55 21.95 -33.94 -10.86
C THR A 55 21.73 -34.13 -12.35
N ALA A 56 20.83 -33.35 -12.93
CA ALA A 56 20.56 -33.37 -14.37
C ALA A 56 21.38 -32.29 -15.08
N ARG A 57 21.93 -32.63 -16.25
CA ARG A 57 22.60 -31.66 -17.13
C ARG A 57 21.61 -31.09 -18.13
N ILE A 58 21.41 -29.78 -18.09
CA ILE A 58 20.57 -29.06 -19.05
C ILE A 58 21.46 -28.32 -20.04
N LEU A 59 21.23 -28.55 -21.34
CA LEU A 59 21.92 -27.85 -22.42
C LEU A 59 21.03 -26.71 -22.93
N ALA A 60 21.57 -25.50 -22.93
CA ALA A 60 21.00 -24.32 -23.57
C ALA A 60 21.79 -23.99 -24.84
N VAL A 61 21.12 -23.88 -25.97
CA VAL A 61 21.73 -23.59 -27.28
C VAL A 61 21.15 -22.32 -27.87
N THR A 62 22.01 -21.38 -28.25
CA THR A 62 21.62 -20.12 -28.90
C THR A 62 22.50 -19.88 -30.13
N GLY A 63 21.99 -20.20 -31.31
CA GLY A 63 22.76 -20.13 -32.56
C GLY A 63 24.00 -21.06 -32.49
N PRO A 64 25.23 -20.56 -32.72
CA PRO A 64 26.44 -21.38 -32.67
C PRO A 64 26.92 -21.67 -31.23
N ASN A 65 26.33 -21.05 -30.21
CA ASN A 65 26.78 -21.15 -28.83
C ASN A 65 25.96 -22.18 -28.05
N ALA A 66 26.63 -22.96 -27.19
CA ALA A 66 25.97 -23.90 -26.30
C ALA A 66 26.60 -23.84 -24.90
N GLN A 67 25.75 -23.89 -23.87
CA GLN A 67 26.16 -23.94 -22.47
C GLN A 67 25.43 -25.09 -21.76
N GLN A 68 26.16 -25.83 -20.94
CA GLN A 68 25.60 -26.91 -20.13
C GLN A 68 25.60 -26.52 -18.65
N LEU A 69 24.47 -26.72 -17.98
CA LEU A 69 24.25 -26.43 -16.57
C LEU A 69 23.99 -27.73 -15.82
N SER A 70 24.63 -27.92 -14.67
CA SER A 70 24.35 -29.05 -13.77
C SER A 70 23.35 -28.60 -12.71
N ILE A 71 22.15 -29.15 -12.74
CA ILE A 71 21.03 -28.78 -11.86
C ILE A 71 20.74 -29.95 -10.91
N PRO A 72 21.04 -29.82 -9.60
CA PRO A 72 20.62 -30.81 -8.63
C PRO A 72 19.08 -30.76 -8.48
N VAL A 73 18.45 -31.91 -8.60
CA VAL A 73 17.02 -32.12 -8.37
C VAL A 73 16.85 -33.21 -7.32
N ALA A 74 16.03 -32.95 -6.31
CA ALA A 74 15.75 -33.93 -5.27
C ALA A 74 14.30 -33.78 -4.82
N ARG A 75 13.74 -34.91 -4.41
CA ARG A 75 12.49 -34.99 -3.68
C ARG A 75 12.81 -34.86 -2.21
N VAL A 76 12.34 -33.79 -1.58
CA VAL A 76 12.47 -33.63 -0.14
C VAL A 76 11.16 -34.05 0.51
N PRO A 77 11.10 -35.22 1.19
CA PRO A 77 9.92 -35.61 1.95
C PRO A 77 9.75 -34.72 3.18
N ASP A 78 8.53 -34.71 3.73
CA ASP A 78 8.21 -34.09 5.03
C ASP A 78 8.46 -32.58 5.11
N GLN A 79 8.38 -31.87 3.98
CA GLN A 79 8.31 -30.42 4.01
C GLN A 79 6.96 -29.98 4.59
N THR A 80 6.98 -28.99 5.45
CA THR A 80 5.77 -28.41 6.00
C THR A 80 5.66 -26.96 5.55
N SER A 81 4.55 -26.59 4.92
CA SER A 81 4.23 -25.19 4.68
C SER A 81 3.27 -24.70 5.76
N ASP A 82 3.65 -23.65 6.47
CA ASP A 82 2.70 -22.91 7.30
C ASP A 82 1.77 -22.11 6.37
N GLU A 83 0.48 -22.41 6.35
CA GLU A 83 -0.54 -21.68 5.60
C GLU A 83 -1.21 -20.67 6.52
N PHE A 84 -1.28 -19.39 6.14
CA PHE A 84 -2.03 -18.41 6.93
C PHE A 84 -3.53 -18.75 6.89
N ILE A 85 -4.14 -18.95 8.06
CA ILE A 85 -5.58 -19.20 8.19
C ILE A 85 -6.31 -17.89 8.46
N SER A 86 -5.89 -17.20 9.53
CA SER A 86 -6.53 -15.96 9.98
C SER A 86 -5.66 -15.25 11.01
N TRP A 87 -5.92 -13.95 11.19
CA TRP A 87 -5.38 -13.19 12.30
C TRP A 87 -6.06 -13.58 13.61
N VAL A 88 -5.33 -13.52 14.71
CA VAL A 88 -5.90 -13.72 16.04
C VAL A 88 -6.87 -12.58 16.36
N SER A 89 -8.09 -12.94 16.77
CA SER A 89 -9.11 -11.98 17.20
C SER A 89 -8.56 -11.04 18.28
N GLY A 90 -8.82 -9.74 18.13
CA GLY A 90 -8.29 -8.71 19.03
C GLY A 90 -6.90 -8.18 18.66
N SER A 91 -6.25 -8.72 17.61
CA SER A 91 -5.07 -8.07 17.01
C SER A 91 -5.50 -6.90 16.11
N LEU A 92 -4.59 -5.93 15.92
CA LEU A 92 -4.79 -4.81 14.98
C LEU A 92 -5.08 -5.32 13.56
N ALA A 93 -4.39 -6.39 13.15
CA ALA A 93 -4.53 -6.98 11.82
C ALA A 93 -5.90 -7.64 11.60
N ALA A 94 -6.43 -8.31 12.64
CA ALA A 94 -7.79 -8.86 12.61
C ALA A 94 -8.84 -7.75 12.50
N GLU A 95 -8.66 -6.66 13.25
CA GLU A 95 -9.56 -5.51 13.21
C GLU A 95 -9.53 -4.81 11.84
N ALA A 96 -8.34 -4.52 11.30
CA ALA A 96 -8.20 -3.93 9.97
C ALA A 96 -8.87 -4.80 8.87
N SER A 97 -8.69 -6.12 8.98
CA SER A 97 -9.35 -7.10 8.11
C SER A 97 -10.87 -7.05 8.23
N LEU A 98 -11.39 -7.10 9.47
CA LEU A 98 -12.82 -7.09 9.74
C LEU A 98 -13.48 -5.82 9.20
N GLN A 99 -12.88 -4.65 9.45
CA GLN A 99 -13.42 -3.36 9.00
C GLN A 99 -13.58 -3.33 7.47
N ILE A 100 -12.62 -3.86 6.72
CA ILE A 100 -12.75 -3.92 5.26
C ILE A 100 -13.79 -4.95 4.84
N ASP A 101 -13.73 -6.17 5.39
CA ASP A 101 -14.59 -7.29 4.98
C ASP A 101 -16.09 -6.99 5.17
N VAL A 102 -16.47 -6.35 6.28
CA VAL A 102 -17.88 -5.99 6.53
C VAL A 102 -18.39 -4.93 5.56
N ARG A 103 -17.52 -4.08 5.00
CA ARG A 103 -17.91 -3.00 4.08
C ARG A 103 -18.03 -3.46 2.63
N ILE A 104 -17.19 -4.41 2.22
CA ILE A 104 -17.25 -4.97 0.86
C ILE A 104 -18.28 -6.09 0.72
N SER A 105 -18.78 -6.63 1.83
CA SER A 105 -19.78 -7.70 1.82
C SER A 105 -21.03 -7.29 1.02
N GLY A 106 -21.32 -8.03 -0.05
CA GLY A 106 -22.46 -7.77 -0.94
C GLY A 106 -22.31 -6.57 -1.88
N LYS A 107 -21.11 -5.95 -1.94
CA LYS A 107 -20.81 -4.88 -2.90
C LYS A 107 -20.32 -5.47 -4.21
N ASP A 108 -20.73 -4.84 -5.32
CA ASP A 108 -20.19 -5.14 -6.65
C ASP A 108 -18.87 -4.36 -6.84
N PRO A 109 -17.72 -5.04 -6.96
CA PRO A 109 -16.42 -4.39 -7.06
C PRO A 109 -16.30 -3.42 -8.26
N GLU A 110 -17.03 -3.64 -9.34
CA GLU A 110 -16.92 -2.78 -10.54
C GLU A 110 -17.61 -1.43 -10.36
N SER A 111 -18.70 -1.38 -9.60
CA SER A 111 -19.49 -0.16 -9.42
C SER A 111 -19.28 0.53 -8.07
N SER A 112 -18.54 -0.08 -7.14
CA SER A 112 -18.40 0.42 -5.76
C SER A 112 -17.00 0.91 -5.38
N LYS A 113 -16.06 1.02 -6.32
CA LYS A 113 -14.74 1.64 -6.08
C LYS A 113 -14.79 3.18 -6.08
N ALA A 114 -15.55 3.76 -7.00
CA ALA A 114 -15.56 5.21 -7.23
C ALA A 114 -16.07 5.99 -6.02
N VAL A 115 -15.25 6.91 -5.51
CA VAL A 115 -15.60 7.82 -4.39
C VAL A 115 -16.65 8.84 -4.82
N TYR A 116 -16.67 9.18 -6.11
CA TYR A 116 -17.62 10.11 -6.70
C TYR A 116 -18.47 9.41 -7.77
N SER A 117 -19.78 9.65 -7.76
CA SER A 117 -20.69 9.24 -8.83
C SER A 117 -20.68 10.23 -10.01
N SER A 118 -20.22 11.45 -9.77
CA SER A 118 -19.92 12.46 -10.78
C SER A 118 -18.67 13.22 -10.36
N GLN A 119 -17.71 13.33 -11.27
CA GLN A 119 -16.43 14.01 -11.05
C GLN A 119 -16.08 14.80 -12.31
N ASN A 120 -16.01 16.11 -12.19
CA ASN A 120 -15.59 17.00 -13.27
C ASN A 120 -14.57 18.02 -12.75
N HIS A 121 -13.30 17.75 -13.00
CA HIS A 121 -12.21 18.63 -12.61
C HIS A 121 -12.22 19.98 -13.33
N ALA A 122 -12.79 20.06 -14.54
CA ALA A 122 -12.84 21.31 -15.29
C ALA A 122 -13.87 22.28 -14.69
N THR A 123 -15.07 21.80 -14.36
CA THR A 123 -16.14 22.62 -13.77
C THR A 123 -16.05 22.71 -12.25
N GLY A 124 -15.32 21.79 -11.59
CA GLY A 124 -15.26 21.69 -10.14
C GLY A 124 -16.53 21.09 -9.55
N GLU A 125 -17.22 20.23 -10.30
CA GLU A 125 -18.43 19.55 -9.83
C GLU A 125 -18.08 18.14 -9.35
N TYR A 126 -18.49 17.83 -8.12
CA TYR A 126 -18.28 16.53 -7.50
C TYR A 126 -19.58 16.08 -6.84
N THR A 127 -19.93 14.82 -6.98
CA THR A 127 -21.05 14.20 -6.25
C THR A 127 -20.56 12.91 -5.63
N ARG A 128 -20.56 12.82 -4.31
CA ARG A 128 -20.16 11.63 -3.56
C ARG A 128 -20.98 10.43 -4.02
N SER A 129 -20.32 9.28 -4.13
CA SER A 129 -20.97 8.03 -4.52
C SER A 129 -21.62 7.38 -3.31
N LEU A 130 -22.93 7.18 -3.35
CA LEU A 130 -23.64 6.36 -2.36
C LEU A 130 -23.35 4.86 -2.54
N ASN A 131 -22.78 4.46 -3.68
CA ASN A 131 -22.47 3.07 -3.97
C ASN A 131 -21.08 2.65 -3.50
N CYS A 132 -20.18 3.61 -3.23
CA CYS A 132 -18.82 3.33 -2.78
C CYS A 132 -18.82 2.34 -1.60
N TRP A 133 -17.91 1.37 -1.62
CA TRP A 133 -17.75 0.41 -0.51
C TRP A 133 -17.25 1.12 0.75
N LEU A 134 -16.44 2.17 0.58
CA LEU A 134 -16.02 3.04 1.66
C LEU A 134 -17.17 3.97 2.06
N THR A 135 -17.97 3.54 3.02
CA THR A 135 -19.12 4.30 3.51
C THR A 135 -18.76 5.55 4.31
N MET A 136 -17.51 5.65 4.78
CA MET A 136 -16.99 6.85 5.46
C MET A 136 -16.53 7.89 4.44
N ILE A 137 -16.95 9.14 4.62
CA ILE A 137 -16.58 10.23 3.73
C ILE A 137 -15.30 10.90 4.24
N LEU A 138 -14.21 10.75 3.49
CA LEU A 138 -12.93 11.41 3.80
C LEU A 138 -12.86 12.75 3.09
N THR A 139 -13.37 13.78 3.76
CA THR A 139 -13.40 15.15 3.22
C THR A 139 -12.01 15.80 3.19
N GLY A 140 -11.07 15.33 4.01
CA GLY A 140 -9.67 15.76 4.03
C GLY A 140 -8.80 15.21 2.89
N VAL A 141 -9.30 14.30 2.06
CA VAL A 141 -8.59 13.82 0.86
C VAL A 141 -9.01 14.68 -0.33
N SER A 142 -8.05 15.38 -0.93
CA SER A 142 -8.29 16.31 -2.03
C SER A 142 -8.34 15.55 -3.35
N PRO A 143 -9.45 15.61 -4.12
CA PRO A 143 -9.53 14.94 -5.42
C PRO A 143 -8.86 15.71 -6.57
N TRP A 144 -8.30 16.89 -6.30
CA TRP A 144 -7.82 17.76 -7.36
C TRP A 144 -6.79 18.78 -6.93
N ASN A 145 -5.81 19.03 -7.79
CA ASN A 145 -4.91 20.17 -7.74
C ASN A 145 -4.82 20.91 -9.09
N SER A 146 -4.46 22.19 -9.05
CA SER A 146 -4.44 23.06 -10.24
C SER A 146 -3.36 22.75 -11.26
N THR A 147 -2.38 21.90 -10.92
CA THR A 147 -1.22 21.64 -11.77
C THR A 147 -1.39 20.35 -12.57
N PHE A 148 -1.91 19.29 -11.93
CA PHE A 148 -2.03 17.97 -12.54
C PHE A 148 -3.46 17.38 -12.44
N ALA A 149 -4.44 18.20 -12.07
CA ALA A 149 -5.82 17.76 -11.88
C ALA A 149 -5.93 16.62 -10.85
N GLY A 150 -6.37 15.43 -11.26
CA GLY A 150 -6.53 14.25 -10.38
C GLY A 150 -5.21 13.56 -10.04
N ASP A 151 -4.13 13.81 -10.80
CA ASP A 151 -2.84 13.23 -10.50
C ASP A 151 -2.24 13.91 -9.28
N MET A 152 -1.48 13.14 -8.51
CA MET A 152 -0.85 13.52 -7.26
C MET A 152 -1.81 13.85 -6.12
N GLY A 153 -1.86 12.94 -5.15
CA GLY A 153 -2.75 13.04 -4.00
C GLY A 153 -2.25 14.02 -2.93
N TYR A 154 -3.21 14.64 -2.26
CA TYR A 154 -2.98 15.58 -1.15
C TYR A 154 -3.98 15.31 -0.04
N THR A 155 -3.50 15.27 1.20
CA THR A 155 -4.36 14.96 2.35
C THR A 155 -4.18 15.97 3.47
N ALA A 156 -5.28 16.55 3.96
CA ALA A 156 -5.28 17.44 5.11
C ALA A 156 -4.98 16.67 6.40
N ILE A 157 -4.00 17.14 7.18
CA ILE A 157 -3.59 16.56 8.47
C ILE A 157 -3.79 17.53 9.64
N THR A 158 -4.05 18.81 9.33
CA THR A 158 -4.59 19.83 10.25
C THR A 158 -5.52 20.76 9.44
N PRO A 159 -6.22 21.72 10.05
CA PRO A 159 -7.04 22.68 9.30
C PRO A 159 -6.24 23.49 8.26
N ARG A 160 -4.93 23.69 8.45
CA ARG A 160 -4.12 24.53 7.54
C ARG A 160 -2.95 23.82 6.86
N HIS A 161 -2.80 22.51 7.09
CA HIS A 161 -1.65 21.77 6.60
C HIS A 161 -2.05 20.47 5.94
N ILE A 162 -1.37 20.18 4.83
CA ILE A 162 -1.56 18.98 4.03
C ILE A 162 -0.24 18.23 3.86
N ILE A 163 -0.34 16.92 3.66
CA ILE A 163 0.77 16.00 3.41
C ILE A 163 0.67 15.42 1.99
N THR A 164 1.82 15.18 1.36
CA THR A 164 1.95 14.50 0.07
C THR A 164 3.36 13.90 -0.09
N ALA A 165 3.62 13.27 -1.23
CA ALA A 165 4.93 12.75 -1.61
C ALA A 165 5.90 13.89 -1.99
N ASN A 166 7.19 13.73 -1.67
CA ASN A 166 8.20 14.75 -1.96
C ASN A 166 8.89 14.58 -3.33
N HIS A 167 8.94 13.37 -3.88
CA HIS A 167 9.67 13.03 -5.11
C HIS A 167 9.05 13.69 -6.34
N PHE A 168 7.86 14.26 -6.21
CA PHE A 168 7.18 15.04 -7.25
C PHE A 168 6.64 16.37 -6.69
N PRO A 169 7.49 17.26 -6.16
CA PRO A 169 7.02 18.41 -5.39
C PRO A 169 6.50 19.53 -6.31
N GLN A 170 5.35 20.10 -5.98
CA GLN A 170 4.93 21.38 -6.54
C GLN A 170 5.61 22.51 -5.78
N LEU A 171 6.58 23.18 -6.38
CA LEU A 171 7.35 24.25 -5.74
C LEU A 171 6.80 25.66 -6.01
N SER A 172 5.94 25.80 -7.02
CA SER A 172 5.17 27.01 -7.27
C SER A 172 3.88 27.01 -6.45
N ILE A 173 3.26 28.17 -6.28
CA ILE A 173 1.93 28.29 -5.67
C ILE A 173 0.90 27.56 -6.55
N PHE A 174 0.02 26.78 -5.94
CA PHE A 174 -1.04 26.03 -6.61
C PHE A 174 -2.28 25.95 -5.72
N SER A 175 -3.41 25.57 -6.29
CA SER A 175 -4.66 25.39 -5.55
C SER A 175 -5.08 23.94 -5.46
N LEU A 176 -5.73 23.60 -4.35
CA LEU A 176 -6.38 22.32 -4.07
C LEU A 176 -7.88 22.51 -3.93
N ARG A 177 -8.63 21.44 -4.19
CA ARG A 177 -10.05 21.35 -3.83
C ARG A 177 -10.24 20.28 -2.78
N PHE A 178 -11.12 20.55 -1.84
CA PHE A 178 -11.69 19.57 -0.92
C PHE A 178 -13.19 19.52 -1.15
N VAL A 179 -13.80 18.37 -0.90
CA VAL A 179 -15.24 18.19 -1.11
C VAL A 179 -15.87 17.78 0.21
N THR A 180 -16.87 18.53 0.68
CA THR A 180 -17.60 18.19 1.91
C THR A 180 -18.45 16.92 1.72
N ALA A 181 -19.06 16.45 2.81
CA ALA A 181 -20.04 15.36 2.74
C ALA A 181 -21.27 15.73 1.89
N ASP A 182 -21.64 17.01 1.88
CA ASP A 182 -22.79 17.55 1.14
C ASP A 182 -22.43 18.05 -0.27
N ASN A 183 -21.31 17.56 -0.84
CA ASN A 183 -20.84 17.90 -2.20
C ASN A 183 -20.45 19.37 -2.41
N VAL A 184 -20.17 20.11 -1.34
CA VAL A 184 -19.68 21.50 -1.45
C VAL A 184 -18.18 21.49 -1.67
N VAL A 185 -17.71 22.25 -2.67
CA VAL A 185 -16.28 22.39 -2.96
C VAL A 185 -15.67 23.52 -2.15
N VAL A 186 -14.58 23.22 -1.44
CA VAL A 186 -13.73 24.18 -0.73
C VAL A 186 -12.41 24.26 -1.47
N THR A 187 -12.00 25.46 -1.88
CA THR A 187 -10.71 25.66 -2.57
C THR A 187 -9.71 26.34 -1.63
N ARG A 188 -8.46 25.88 -1.64
CA ARG A 188 -7.35 26.47 -0.86
C ARG A 188 -6.12 26.61 -1.73
N THR A 189 -5.26 27.55 -1.39
CA THR A 189 -3.98 27.76 -2.07
C THR A 189 -2.85 27.26 -1.21
N CYS A 190 -1.98 26.43 -1.76
CA CYS A 190 -0.72 26.05 -1.12
C CYS A 190 0.32 27.13 -1.36
N ILE A 191 0.81 27.76 -0.28
CA ILE A 191 1.66 28.96 -0.37
C ILE A 191 3.12 28.72 0.02
N SER A 192 3.40 27.65 0.76
CA SER A 192 4.77 27.24 1.13
C SER A 192 4.82 25.75 1.47
N SER A 193 6.02 25.19 1.54
CA SER A 193 6.22 23.79 1.91
C SER A 193 7.59 23.49 2.50
N ILE A 194 7.66 22.38 3.23
CA ILE A 194 8.89 21.81 3.80
C ILE A 194 8.92 20.30 3.53
N GLN A 195 10.06 19.80 3.06
CA GLN A 195 10.34 18.36 3.04
C GLN A 195 10.73 17.88 4.44
N ILE A 196 10.25 16.71 4.83
CA ILE A 196 10.64 16.08 6.09
C ILE A 196 11.96 15.31 5.91
N GLY A 197 13.06 15.88 6.41
CA GLY A 197 14.39 15.26 6.35
C GLY A 197 14.77 14.83 4.92
N THR A 198 15.22 13.59 4.76
CA THR A 198 15.48 12.95 3.45
C THR A 198 14.32 12.05 2.99
N SER A 199 13.19 12.06 3.70
CA SER A 199 12.05 11.19 3.41
C SER A 199 11.30 11.65 2.15
N ASP A 200 10.44 10.77 1.66
CA ASP A 200 9.49 11.10 0.59
C ASP A 200 8.20 11.77 1.13
N ILE A 201 8.34 12.62 2.15
CA ILE A 201 7.21 13.34 2.76
C ILE A 201 7.42 14.84 2.59
N ARG A 202 6.39 15.52 2.11
CA ARG A 202 6.34 16.99 2.07
C ARG A 202 5.06 17.50 2.74
N ILE A 203 5.22 18.54 3.55
CA ILE A 203 4.12 19.27 4.19
C ILE A 203 3.97 20.60 3.48
N TYR A 204 2.74 20.95 3.11
CA TYR A 204 2.39 22.30 2.63
C TYR A 204 1.51 23.01 3.64
N ILE A 205 1.59 24.34 3.65
CA ILE A 205 0.66 25.22 4.34
C ILE A 205 -0.32 25.85 3.36
N LEU A 206 -1.58 25.91 3.79
CA LEU A 206 -2.69 26.53 3.07
C LEU A 206 -2.78 28.02 3.40
N ASP A 207 -3.26 28.80 2.44
CA ASP A 207 -3.51 30.24 2.56
C ASP A 207 -4.49 30.59 3.68
N GLU A 208 -5.47 29.74 3.94
CA GLU A 208 -6.41 29.85 5.04
C GLU A 208 -6.80 28.47 5.62
N ASP A 209 -7.33 28.48 6.84
CA ASP A 209 -7.83 27.27 7.49
C ASP A 209 -8.99 26.68 6.70
N LEU A 210 -9.04 25.35 6.62
CA LEU A 210 -10.19 24.60 6.14
C LEU A 210 -11.37 24.77 7.10
N PRO A 211 -12.62 24.87 6.59
CA PRO A 211 -13.80 24.93 7.43
C PRO A 211 -14.03 23.59 8.13
N GLU A 212 -14.79 23.58 9.22
CA GLU A 212 -15.09 22.36 10.00
C GLU A 212 -15.78 21.24 9.19
N THR A 213 -16.39 21.59 8.05
CA THR A 213 -16.96 20.61 7.10
C THR A 213 -15.92 19.78 6.36
N ILE A 214 -14.64 20.17 6.44
CA ILE A 214 -13.50 19.39 5.97
C ILE A 214 -12.76 18.89 7.21
N SER A 215 -12.68 17.57 7.34
CA SER A 215 -12.08 16.92 8.51
C SER A 215 -10.67 16.45 8.14
N PRO A 216 -9.62 17.05 8.74
CA PRO A 216 -8.27 16.52 8.62
C PRO A 216 -8.20 15.07 9.13
N VAL A 217 -7.38 14.25 8.47
CA VAL A 217 -7.25 12.83 8.84
C VAL A 217 -6.37 12.66 10.06
N LYS A 218 -6.63 11.60 10.85
CA LYS A 218 -5.70 11.17 11.90
C LYS A 218 -4.54 10.39 11.31
N ILE A 219 -3.39 10.44 11.98
CA ILE A 219 -2.21 9.64 11.67
C ILE A 219 -2.17 8.43 12.62
N ALA A 220 -1.80 7.24 12.12
CA ALA A 220 -1.58 6.09 12.98
C ALA A 220 -0.45 6.37 14.01
N PRO A 221 -0.43 5.73 15.18
CA PRO A 221 0.53 6.07 16.23
C PRO A 221 1.97 5.66 15.85
N GLY A 222 2.96 6.41 16.37
CA GLY A 222 4.37 6.22 16.00
C GLY A 222 4.97 4.87 16.36
N ASN A 223 4.31 4.09 17.23
CA ASN A 223 4.67 2.71 17.56
C ASN A 223 3.98 1.66 16.66
N LEU A 224 3.44 2.04 15.49
CA LEU A 224 2.71 1.14 14.58
C LEU A 224 3.47 -0.17 14.27
N ASN A 225 4.79 -0.13 14.09
CA ASN A 225 5.61 -1.33 13.86
C ASN A 225 5.52 -2.35 14.99
N SER A 226 5.35 -1.89 16.23
CA SER A 226 5.16 -2.75 17.40
C SER A 226 3.70 -3.18 17.56
N LEU A 227 2.75 -2.65 16.80
CA LEU A 227 1.33 -3.06 16.83
C LEU A 227 0.97 -3.99 15.67
N ILE A 228 1.83 -4.10 14.66
CA ILE A 228 1.65 -4.99 13.53
C ILE A 228 2.23 -6.37 13.88
N PRO A 229 1.43 -7.43 13.84
CA PRO A 229 1.90 -8.81 13.96
C PRO A 229 3.09 -9.12 13.07
N THR A 230 4.17 -9.65 13.64
CA THR A 230 5.26 -10.20 12.82
C THR A 230 4.83 -11.53 12.22
N THR A 231 4.58 -11.53 10.92
CA THR A 231 4.33 -12.78 10.21
C THR A 231 5.61 -13.61 10.21
N ARG A 232 5.65 -14.76 10.88
CA ARG A 232 6.74 -15.72 10.67
C ARG A 232 6.80 -16.01 9.16
N SER A 233 7.93 -15.65 8.55
CA SER A 233 8.22 -15.93 7.13
C SER A 233 7.33 -15.20 6.10
N GLY A 234 6.88 -13.96 6.35
CA GLY A 234 6.20 -13.13 5.34
C GLY A 234 4.77 -13.57 5.02
N LYS A 235 4.11 -14.24 5.96
CA LYS A 235 2.77 -14.83 5.81
C LYS A 235 1.72 -14.09 6.65
N GLY A 236 1.10 -13.09 6.05
CA GLY A 236 0.00 -12.34 6.63
C GLY A 236 -0.06 -10.97 5.98
N ILE A 237 -1.08 -10.77 5.15
CA ILE A 237 -1.33 -9.52 4.46
C ILE A 237 -2.40 -8.78 5.26
N ILE A 238 -2.11 -7.55 5.64
CA ILE A 238 -3.07 -6.66 6.30
C ILE A 238 -3.68 -5.78 5.22
N PRO A 239 -5.00 -5.84 5.01
CA PRO A 239 -5.63 -5.01 4.00
C PRO A 239 -5.62 -3.54 4.47
N VAL A 240 -5.35 -2.65 3.52
CA VAL A 240 -5.32 -1.20 3.73
C VAL A 240 -6.24 -0.52 2.72
N LEU A 241 -6.83 0.60 3.11
CA LEU A 241 -7.52 1.51 2.21
C LEU A 241 -6.48 2.38 1.49
N ALA A 242 -6.61 2.55 0.19
CA ALA A 242 -5.84 3.52 -0.57
C ALA A 242 -6.73 4.26 -1.57
N PHE A 243 -6.20 5.37 -2.10
CA PHE A 243 -6.81 6.11 -3.21
C PHE A 243 -5.85 6.18 -4.39
N ASN A 244 -6.34 6.45 -5.59
CA ASN A 244 -5.53 6.63 -6.78
C ASN A 244 -5.96 7.89 -7.54
N GLN A 245 -5.30 8.20 -8.65
CA GLN A 245 -5.61 9.39 -9.47
C GLN A 245 -7.03 9.40 -10.09
N ASP A 246 -7.73 8.25 -10.10
CA ASP A 246 -9.12 8.14 -10.56
C ASP A 246 -10.14 8.41 -9.45
N GLU A 247 -9.69 8.68 -8.21
CA GLU A 247 -10.54 8.77 -7.02
C GLU A 247 -11.33 7.49 -6.73
N ASP A 248 -10.70 6.34 -6.93
CA ASP A 248 -11.21 5.06 -6.46
C ASP A 248 -10.73 4.77 -5.04
N ALA A 249 -11.64 4.30 -4.18
CA ALA A 249 -11.29 3.63 -2.94
C ALA A 249 -10.79 2.22 -3.26
N LEU A 250 -9.49 1.99 -3.13
CA LEU A 250 -8.83 0.72 -3.40
C LEU A 250 -8.56 -0.05 -2.11
N ILE A 251 -8.50 -1.37 -2.25
CA ILE A 251 -8.00 -2.25 -1.18
C ILE A 251 -6.65 -2.83 -1.63
N LEU A 252 -5.60 -2.56 -0.87
CA LEU A 252 -4.25 -3.09 -1.10
C LEU A 252 -3.79 -3.94 0.07
N GLY A 253 -2.74 -4.73 -0.12
CA GLY A 253 -2.17 -5.57 0.93
C GLY A 253 -0.86 -5.03 1.47
N MET A 254 -0.86 -4.55 2.71
CA MET A 254 0.36 -4.31 3.48
C MET A 254 0.99 -5.65 3.86
N TYR A 255 2.24 -5.87 3.49
CA TYR A 255 2.95 -7.11 3.81
C TYR A 255 4.25 -6.89 4.60
N LYS A 256 4.70 -5.63 4.71
CA LYS A 256 5.89 -5.27 5.46
C LYS A 256 5.89 -3.80 5.85
N THR A 257 6.32 -3.53 7.07
CA THR A 257 6.79 -2.22 7.50
C THR A 257 8.24 -2.31 7.98
N SER A 258 8.89 -1.16 8.07
CA SER A 258 10.20 -0.97 8.71
C SER A 258 10.17 0.37 9.46
N ASP A 259 11.27 0.77 10.09
CA ASP A 259 11.32 2.00 10.88
C ASP A 259 10.89 3.26 10.12
N THR A 260 11.06 3.29 8.80
CA THR A 260 10.79 4.48 7.98
C THR A 260 9.97 4.23 6.72
N SER A 261 9.66 2.96 6.42
CA SER A 261 8.98 2.62 5.16
C SER A 261 7.89 1.58 5.33
N PHE A 262 6.96 1.64 4.40
CA PHE A 262 5.81 0.77 4.24
C PHE A 262 5.89 0.09 2.87
N SER A 263 5.58 -1.20 2.80
CA SER A 263 5.51 -1.96 1.54
C SER A 263 4.15 -2.63 1.37
N TYR A 264 3.63 -2.54 0.16
CA TYR A 264 2.32 -3.05 -0.20
C TYR A 264 2.34 -3.74 -1.55
N ASN A 265 1.30 -4.52 -1.82
CA ASN A 265 1.08 -5.13 -3.11
C ASN A 265 -0.43 -5.17 -3.44
N LYS A 266 -0.77 -5.53 -4.68
CA LYS A 266 -2.17 -5.65 -5.14
C LYS A 266 -2.93 -6.79 -4.45
N ASN A 267 -2.24 -7.84 -4.00
CA ASN A 267 -2.86 -8.93 -3.26
C ASN A 267 -3.17 -8.45 -1.83
N ALA A 268 -4.44 -8.23 -1.53
CA ALA A 268 -4.97 -7.79 -0.24
C ALA A 268 -5.28 -8.94 0.74
N GLY A 269 -4.76 -10.13 0.48
CA GLY A 269 -4.82 -11.28 1.39
C GLY A 269 -6.08 -12.14 1.27
N SER A 270 -7.02 -11.80 0.38
CA SER A 270 -8.15 -12.65 0.00
C SER A 270 -8.65 -12.32 -1.41
N ASP A 271 -9.28 -13.29 -2.07
CA ASP A 271 -9.85 -13.10 -3.41
C ASP A 271 -10.91 -11.99 -3.42
N SER A 272 -11.78 -11.95 -2.42
CA SER A 272 -12.82 -10.92 -2.30
C SER A 272 -12.26 -9.50 -2.21
N ARG A 273 -11.15 -9.31 -1.50
CA ARG A 273 -10.49 -8.00 -1.41
C ARG A 273 -9.74 -7.65 -2.70
N ASN A 274 -9.17 -8.65 -3.36
CA ASN A 274 -8.42 -8.47 -4.60
C ASN A 274 -9.29 -7.93 -5.76
N GLU A 275 -10.61 -8.13 -5.73
CA GLU A 275 -11.55 -7.56 -6.70
C GLU A 275 -11.66 -6.02 -6.60
N PHE A 276 -11.33 -5.44 -5.45
CA PHE A 276 -11.28 -4.00 -5.21
C PHE A 276 -9.87 -3.41 -5.39
N ALA A 277 -8.89 -4.23 -5.73
CA ALA A 277 -7.50 -3.82 -5.88
C ALA A 277 -7.20 -3.38 -7.31
N LYS A 278 -6.44 -2.29 -7.46
CA LYS A 278 -5.81 -1.89 -8.73
C LYS A 278 -4.30 -1.82 -8.56
N SER A 279 -3.57 -1.95 -9.67
CA SER A 279 -2.13 -1.67 -9.67
C SER A 279 -1.92 -0.17 -9.50
N ILE A 280 -0.97 0.21 -8.64
CA ILE A 280 -0.54 1.60 -8.53
C ILE A 280 0.37 1.93 -9.70
N ILE A 281 0.11 3.08 -10.33
CA ILE A 281 0.74 3.52 -11.57
C ILE A 281 1.28 4.95 -11.44
N PRO A 282 2.09 5.44 -12.39
CA PRO A 282 2.44 6.86 -12.44
C PRO A 282 1.18 7.74 -12.40
N GLY A 283 1.24 8.83 -11.64
CA GLY A 283 0.09 9.71 -11.35
C GLY A 283 -0.49 9.49 -9.95
N ASP A 284 -0.35 8.29 -9.37
CA ASP A 284 -0.90 7.98 -8.05
C ASP A 284 -0.04 8.51 -6.88
N SER A 285 1.15 9.04 -7.14
CA SER A 285 2.09 9.55 -6.15
C SER A 285 1.40 10.47 -5.12
N GLY A 286 1.77 10.35 -3.84
CA GLY A 286 1.18 11.20 -2.80
C GLY A 286 -0.23 10.83 -2.36
N ASN A 287 -0.95 9.94 -3.09
CA ASN A 287 -2.24 9.46 -2.61
C ASN A 287 -2.09 8.71 -1.28
N PRO A 288 -3.05 8.91 -0.36
CA PRO A 288 -2.93 8.40 1.00
C PRO A 288 -3.27 6.91 1.10
N VAL A 289 -2.64 6.26 2.07
CA VAL A 289 -2.89 4.88 2.46
C VAL A 289 -3.25 4.85 3.95
N PHE A 290 -4.32 4.14 4.30
CA PHE A 290 -4.89 4.10 5.64
C PHE A 290 -5.07 2.67 6.16
N LEU A 291 -4.93 2.50 7.48
CA LEU A 291 -5.60 1.41 8.19
C LEU A 291 -6.99 1.89 8.62
N ILE A 292 -8.01 1.05 8.51
CA ILE A 292 -9.33 1.32 9.08
C ILE A 292 -9.45 0.53 10.38
N ILE A 293 -9.53 1.23 11.51
CA ILE A 293 -9.56 0.64 12.85
C ILE A 293 -10.70 1.29 13.63
N ASN A 294 -11.56 0.50 14.29
CA ASN A 294 -12.70 1.03 15.06
C ASN A 294 -13.59 2.01 14.24
N ASN A 295 -13.84 1.70 12.97
CA ASN A 295 -14.59 2.54 12.02
C ASN A 295 -13.94 3.92 11.73
N GLU A 296 -12.65 4.09 12.02
CA GLU A 296 -11.89 5.30 11.75
C GLU A 296 -10.64 5.01 10.92
N PRO A 297 -10.39 5.78 9.83
CA PRO A 297 -9.18 5.63 9.05
C PRO A 297 -8.02 6.40 9.70
N ALA A 298 -6.87 5.74 9.79
CA ALA A 298 -5.62 6.31 10.26
C ALA A 298 -4.57 6.27 9.16
N LEU A 299 -4.03 7.43 8.79
CA LEU A 299 -3.03 7.58 7.74
C LEU A 299 -1.74 6.86 8.15
N ILE A 300 -1.26 5.96 7.30
CA ILE A 300 -0.01 5.22 7.52
C ILE A 300 1.07 5.56 6.49
N SER A 301 0.69 5.98 5.28
CA SER A 301 1.64 6.21 4.19
C SER A 301 1.02 7.07 3.07
N THR A 302 1.88 7.47 2.14
CA THR A 302 1.51 7.99 0.82
C THR A 302 2.31 7.23 -0.24
N PHE A 303 1.84 7.18 -1.49
CA PHE A 303 2.60 6.47 -2.53
C PHE A 303 3.88 7.21 -2.94
N HIS A 304 5.02 6.53 -2.80
CA HIS A 304 6.31 6.93 -3.34
C HIS A 304 6.63 6.14 -4.62
N THR A 305 6.42 4.83 -4.57
CA THR A 305 6.62 3.92 -5.69
C THR A 305 5.37 3.07 -5.88
N THR A 306 5.36 2.22 -6.90
CA THR A 306 4.27 1.27 -7.18
C THR A 306 4.15 0.13 -6.16
N ALA A 307 5.05 0.06 -5.16
CA ALA A 307 5.06 -0.99 -4.13
C ALA A 307 5.46 -0.49 -2.73
N SER A 308 5.75 0.80 -2.56
CA SER A 308 6.19 1.34 -1.28
C SER A 308 5.89 2.81 -1.08
N GLY A 309 5.96 3.22 0.18
CA GLY A 309 5.81 4.61 0.64
C GLY A 309 6.57 4.83 1.95
N PRO A 310 6.73 6.08 2.39
CA PRO A 310 7.26 6.37 3.71
C PRO A 310 6.25 5.93 4.79
N LEU A 311 6.75 5.46 5.94
CA LEU A 311 5.90 5.16 7.09
C LEU A 311 5.64 6.47 7.87
N ILE A 312 4.56 7.18 7.52
CA ILE A 312 4.23 8.50 8.07
C ILE A 312 4.22 8.54 9.61
N PRO A 313 3.67 7.53 10.33
CA PRO A 313 3.71 7.49 11.79
C PRO A 313 5.11 7.64 12.41
N ALA A 314 6.16 7.22 11.71
CA ALA A 314 7.54 7.33 12.19
C ALA A 314 8.06 8.79 12.23
N TYR A 315 7.33 9.73 11.61
CA TYR A 315 7.76 11.11 11.42
C TYR A 315 6.85 12.13 12.14
N ILE A 316 5.98 11.72 13.07
CA ILE A 316 5.01 12.61 13.73
C ILE A 316 5.69 13.84 14.35
N SER A 317 6.82 13.66 15.03
CA SER A 317 7.56 14.76 15.67
C SER A 317 8.08 15.75 14.63
N GLU A 318 8.67 15.25 13.55
CA GLU A 318 9.20 16.05 12.45
C GLU A 318 8.10 16.77 11.67
N ILE A 319 6.95 16.13 11.47
CA ILE A 319 5.77 16.72 10.84
C ILE A 319 5.24 17.88 11.69
N ASN A 320 5.12 17.71 13.01
CA ASN A 320 4.70 18.78 13.92
C ASN A 320 5.71 19.95 13.94
N ASN A 321 7.01 19.66 13.87
CA ASN A 321 8.03 20.70 13.73
C ASN A 321 7.91 21.46 12.40
N ALA A 322 7.62 20.75 11.30
CA ALA A 322 7.41 21.36 10.00
C ALA A 322 6.16 22.26 9.98
N ILE A 323 5.06 21.83 10.60
CA ILE A 323 3.85 22.63 10.81
C ILE A 323 4.20 23.94 11.53
N ALA A 324 4.86 23.87 12.68
CA ALA A 324 5.25 25.06 13.44
C ALA A 324 6.20 26.00 12.64
N THR A 325 7.11 25.42 11.86
CA THR A 325 8.04 26.19 11.01
C THR A 325 7.32 26.90 9.87
N LEU A 326 6.36 26.23 9.22
CA LEU A 326 5.56 26.81 8.15
C LEU A 326 4.70 27.97 8.66
N ASP A 327 4.01 27.77 9.79
CA ASP A 327 3.25 28.82 10.48
C ASP A 327 4.12 30.06 10.77
N ALA A 328 5.26 29.84 11.42
CA ALA A 328 6.20 30.92 11.74
C ALA A 328 6.70 31.64 10.47
N GLY A 329 6.95 30.90 9.38
CA GLY A 329 7.33 31.46 8.09
C GLY A 329 6.25 32.32 7.44
N GLN A 330 4.97 32.12 7.78
CA GLN A 330 3.86 32.97 7.36
C GLN A 330 3.51 34.07 8.38
N GLY A 331 4.25 34.17 9.49
CA GLY A 331 3.96 35.12 10.56
C GLY A 331 2.66 34.83 11.31
N ILE A 332 2.19 33.58 11.31
CA ILE A 332 1.01 33.12 12.05
C ILE A 332 1.40 32.16 13.17
N SER A 333 0.48 31.91 14.09
CA SER A 333 0.63 30.90 15.13
C SER A 333 -0.71 30.20 15.33
N THR A 334 -0.88 29.03 14.73
CA THR A 334 -2.14 28.27 14.82
C THR A 334 -2.19 27.39 16.06
N GLY A 335 -1.02 26.95 16.55
CA GLY A 335 -0.92 25.93 17.59
C GLY A 335 -1.34 24.53 17.12
N TYR A 336 -1.53 24.33 15.81
CA TYR A 336 -1.93 23.03 15.27
C TYR A 336 -0.83 21.99 15.39
N SER A 337 -1.26 20.75 15.60
CA SER A 337 -0.46 19.54 15.54
C SER A 337 -1.32 18.41 14.97
N VAL A 338 -0.68 17.38 14.44
CA VAL A 338 -1.39 16.23 13.90
C VAL A 338 -2.16 15.51 15.01
N THR A 339 -3.36 15.03 14.68
CA THR A 339 -4.11 14.17 15.59
C THR A 339 -3.70 12.72 15.37
N VAL A 340 -3.39 12.01 16.45
CA VAL A 340 -2.99 10.59 16.42
C VAL A 340 -4.20 9.70 16.70
N ALA A 341 -4.35 8.63 15.91
CA ALA A 341 -5.39 7.63 16.12
C ALA A 341 -5.08 6.76 17.35
N ASP A 342 -6.12 6.37 18.09
CA ASP A 342 -5.97 5.57 19.32
C ASP A 342 -5.97 4.07 19.02
N PHE A 343 -4.79 3.46 19.06
CA PHE A 343 -4.60 2.01 18.93
C PHE A 343 -4.16 1.36 20.27
N THR A 344 -4.39 2.03 21.41
CA THR A 344 -3.88 1.57 22.71
C THR A 344 -4.53 0.27 23.22
N SER A 345 -5.68 -0.11 22.64
CA SER A 345 -6.36 -1.37 22.98
C SER A 345 -5.76 -2.61 22.34
N PHE A 346 -4.83 -2.46 21.37
CA PHE A 346 -4.24 -3.58 20.66
C PHE A 346 -2.95 -4.08 21.32
N PRO A 347 -2.63 -5.39 21.19
CA PRO A 347 -1.38 -5.93 21.69
C PRO A 347 -0.15 -5.23 21.08
N VAL A 348 0.89 -5.09 21.90
CA VAL A 348 2.20 -4.62 21.47
C VAL A 348 3.16 -5.82 21.40
N TYR A 349 3.82 -5.95 20.27
CA TYR A 349 4.80 -6.97 19.92
C TYR A 349 6.22 -6.44 20.09
N SER A 350 7.09 -7.31 20.60
CA SER A 350 8.51 -7.03 20.90
C SER A 350 9.45 -7.62 19.88
#